data_AF-A0A9D6BGC5-F1
#
_entry.id   AF-A0A9D6BGC5-F1
#
_cell.length_a   1.000
_cell.length_b   1.000
_cell.length_c   1.000
_cell.angle_alpha   90.00
_cell.angle_beta   90.00
_cell.angle_gamma   90.00
#
_symmetry.space_group_name_H-M   'P 1'
#
loop_
_entity.id
_entity.type
_entity.pdbx_description
1 polymer ?
#
loop_
_entity_poly.entity_id
_entity_poly.type
_entity_poly.pdbx_seq_one_letter_code
_entity_poly.pdbx_strand_id
1 'polypeptide(L)'
;MKRLLSCLRSVALVAAGLGIAAGAHAQTRLSINGLVADSVQTFSADALDAFSLKDVSVTARGNTAGAAGSFRMPITEIYLGASKYTGIGGGVVKGGSIGSALEITRISEESGRRIGLTLANFRIDYHRKLVLADVTPWGGKTVPEQAVYTYKVRRAMATEPDASGKLVLDERLVGLRLTPSMIERFTQALELDEISVAVIESTDFGELRQKIDIALRTPVSATPYVPQ
;
A
#
# COMPACT_ATOMS: atom_id res chain seq x y z
N MET A 1 -38.63 -12.46 -24.72
CA MET A 1 -37.66 -12.98 -23.74
C MET A 1 -36.61 -13.82 -24.46
N LYS A 2 -35.40 -13.29 -24.71
CA LYS A 2 -34.16 -14.02 -25.15
C LYS A 2 -33.06 -13.02 -25.57
N ARG A 3 -32.67 -12.05 -24.75
CA ARG A 3 -31.47 -11.20 -24.99
C ARG A 3 -30.89 -10.65 -23.69
N LEU A 4 -30.55 -11.51 -22.72
CA LEU A 4 -29.90 -11.09 -21.47
C LEU A 4 -28.70 -11.97 -21.07
N LEU A 5 -28.21 -12.86 -21.96
CA LEU A 5 -27.22 -13.88 -21.60
C LEU A 5 -25.87 -13.80 -22.36
N SER A 6 -25.53 -12.69 -23.03
CA SER A 6 -24.32 -12.63 -23.87
C SER A 6 -23.28 -11.55 -23.54
N CYS A 7 -23.33 -10.89 -22.37
CA CYS A 7 -22.34 -9.84 -22.02
C CYS A 7 -21.20 -10.28 -21.08
N LEU A 8 -21.04 -11.58 -20.80
CA LEU A 8 -20.08 -12.08 -19.80
C LEU A 8 -18.79 -12.70 -20.39
N ARG A 9 -18.35 -12.31 -21.60
CA ARG A 9 -17.22 -13.01 -22.28
C ARG A 9 -16.07 -12.17 -22.84
N SER A 10 -15.95 -10.89 -22.53
CA SER A 10 -14.89 -10.07 -23.13
C SER A 10 -14.11 -9.23 -22.13
N VAL A 11 -13.23 -9.88 -21.36
CA VAL A 11 -12.00 -9.23 -20.87
C VAL A 11 -10.82 -10.15 -21.23
N ALA A 12 -10.54 -10.25 -22.53
CA ALA A 12 -9.20 -10.57 -22.98
C ALA A 12 -8.36 -9.30 -22.76
N LEU A 13 -7.73 -9.21 -21.59
CA LEU A 13 -6.71 -8.20 -21.32
C LEU A 13 -5.66 -8.35 -22.43
N VAL A 14 -5.38 -7.29 -23.18
CA VAL A 14 -4.32 -7.27 -24.19
C VAL A 14 -2.97 -7.39 -23.47
N ALA A 15 -2.56 -8.63 -23.22
CA ALA A 15 -1.23 -9.00 -22.77
C ALA A 15 -0.36 -9.17 -24.02
N ALA A 16 0.14 -8.08 -24.56
CA ALA A 16 1.18 -8.11 -25.59
C ALA A 16 2.55 -8.06 -24.91
N GLY A 17 3.22 -9.21 -24.85
CA GLY A 17 4.69 -9.29 -24.98
C GLY A 17 5.57 -9.11 -23.75
N LEU A 18 5.28 -9.74 -22.60
CA LEU A 18 6.29 -9.92 -21.54
C LEU A 18 6.34 -11.40 -21.14
N GLY A 19 7.54 -11.99 -21.22
CA GLY A 19 7.79 -13.42 -21.12
C GLY A 19 7.21 -14.06 -19.86
N ILE A 20 6.43 -15.11 -20.05
CA ILE A 20 5.79 -15.89 -18.99
C ILE A 20 6.74 -17.04 -18.63
N ALA A 21 7.40 -16.96 -17.47
CA ALA A 21 8.04 -18.13 -16.87
C ALA A 21 7.00 -18.81 -15.95
N ALA A 22 6.51 -19.98 -16.36
CA ALA A 22 5.54 -20.76 -15.60
C ALA A 22 6.26 -21.68 -14.60
N GLY A 23 5.90 -21.56 -13.31
CA GLY A 23 6.26 -22.50 -12.24
C GLY A 23 5.11 -22.55 -11.22
N ALA A 24 4.79 -23.73 -10.69
CA ALA A 24 3.59 -24.01 -9.90
C ALA A 24 3.25 -22.97 -8.81
N HIS A 25 1.97 -22.57 -8.73
CA HIS A 25 1.44 -21.34 -8.07
C HIS A 25 1.91 -20.01 -8.68
N ALA A 26 2.21 -19.97 -9.99
CA ALA A 26 2.64 -18.77 -10.70
C ALA A 26 1.66 -17.61 -10.54
N GLN A 27 1.98 -16.69 -9.62
CA GLN A 27 1.44 -15.34 -9.68
C GLN A 27 2.16 -14.62 -10.82
N THR A 28 1.42 -14.18 -11.84
CA THR A 28 1.99 -13.40 -12.95
C THR A 28 2.17 -11.96 -12.49
N ARG A 29 3.44 -11.53 -12.35
CA ARG A 29 3.77 -10.12 -12.09
C ARG A 29 3.62 -9.32 -13.38
N LEU A 30 2.80 -8.28 -13.35
CA LEU A 30 2.64 -7.32 -14.43
C LEU A 30 3.13 -5.95 -13.95
N SER A 31 4.03 -5.34 -14.72
CA SER A 31 4.34 -3.93 -14.51
C SER A 31 3.21 -3.10 -15.10
N ILE A 32 2.65 -2.20 -14.28
CA ILE A 32 1.62 -1.25 -14.68
C ILE A 32 2.09 0.19 -14.52
N ASN A 33 3.42 0.38 -14.47
CA ASN A 33 4.03 1.67 -14.19
C ASN A 33 3.65 2.76 -15.20
N GLY A 34 3.33 2.37 -16.44
CA GLY A 34 2.83 3.27 -17.48
C GLY A 34 1.35 3.60 -17.38
N LEU A 35 0.58 3.03 -16.43
CA LEU A 35 -0.83 3.34 -16.21
C LEU A 35 -1.00 4.33 -15.05
N VAL A 36 -2.04 5.16 -15.12
CA VAL A 36 -2.47 6.01 -14.02
C VAL A 36 -3.04 5.12 -12.91
N ALA A 37 -2.16 4.71 -12.01
CA ALA A 37 -2.48 3.81 -10.91
C ALA A 37 -1.87 4.35 -9.63
N ASP A 38 -2.70 4.59 -8.62
CA ASP A 38 -2.31 5.20 -7.36
C ASP A 38 -2.94 4.47 -6.17
N SER A 39 -2.16 4.33 -5.11
CA SER A 39 -2.63 3.96 -3.77
C SER A 39 -2.51 5.19 -2.88
N VAL A 40 -3.63 5.67 -2.34
CA VAL A 40 -3.66 6.81 -1.43
C VAL A 40 -3.84 6.31 0.00
N GLN A 41 -2.83 6.53 0.85
CA GLN A 41 -2.92 6.37 2.29
C GLN A 41 -3.50 7.64 2.89
N THR A 42 -4.57 7.52 3.66
CA THR A 42 -5.14 8.61 4.45
C THR A 42 -5.17 8.18 5.91
N PHE A 43 -4.41 8.88 6.75
CA PHE A 43 -4.42 8.66 8.19
C PHE A 43 -5.75 9.13 8.81
N SER A 44 -6.19 8.44 9.86
CA SER A 44 -7.36 8.86 10.64
C SER A 44 -7.04 10.08 11.49
N ALA A 45 -8.08 10.76 12.01
CA ALA A 45 -7.89 11.84 12.98
C ALA A 45 -7.15 11.34 14.23
N ASP A 46 -7.58 10.21 14.80
CA ASP A 46 -6.94 9.61 15.99
C ASP A 46 -5.44 9.34 15.78
N ALA A 47 -5.05 8.85 14.59
CA ALA A 47 -3.64 8.61 14.27
C ALA A 47 -2.85 9.91 14.14
N LEU A 48 -3.44 10.94 13.52
CA LEU A 48 -2.80 12.25 13.40
C LEU A 48 -2.66 12.94 14.76
N ASP A 49 -3.67 12.82 15.62
CA ASP A 49 -3.62 13.33 17.00
C ASP A 49 -2.56 12.61 17.81
N ALA A 50 -2.47 11.28 17.70
CA ALA A 50 -1.42 10.49 18.35
C ALA A 50 -0.01 10.87 17.85
N PHE A 51 0.15 11.12 16.55
CA PHE A 51 1.42 11.61 16.01
C PHE A 51 1.76 13.01 16.54
N SER A 52 0.78 13.92 16.55
CA SER A 52 0.95 15.28 17.07
C SER A 52 1.35 15.28 18.55
N LEU A 53 0.71 14.45 19.38
CA LEU A 53 0.99 14.34 20.81
C LEU A 53 2.44 13.90 21.11
N LYS A 54 3.08 13.22 20.18
CA LYS A 54 4.45 12.70 20.32
C LYS A 54 5.43 13.38 19.37
N ASP A 55 5.06 14.52 18.78
CA ASP A 55 5.86 15.26 17.82
C ASP A 55 6.40 14.37 16.67
N VAL A 56 5.60 13.37 16.28
CA VAL A 56 5.90 12.47 15.17
C VAL A 56 5.48 13.15 13.87
N SER A 57 6.42 13.23 12.94
CA SER A 57 6.23 13.73 11.59
C SER A 57 6.24 12.58 10.60
N VAL A 58 5.36 12.63 9.60
CA VAL A 58 5.34 11.72 8.46
C VAL A 58 5.66 12.50 7.20
N THR A 59 6.70 12.12 6.49
CA THR A 59 7.20 12.81 5.29
C THR A 59 7.22 11.88 4.09
N ALA A 60 6.73 12.38 2.94
CA ALA A 60 6.77 11.66 1.68
C ALA A 60 8.22 11.54 1.15
N ARG A 61 8.60 10.35 0.69
CA ARG A 61 9.91 10.06 0.08
C ARG A 61 9.76 9.20 -1.17
N GLY A 62 10.79 9.22 -2.02
CA GLY A 62 10.79 8.47 -3.28
C GLY A 62 9.70 8.94 -4.24
N ASN A 63 8.92 8.00 -4.78
CA ASN A 63 7.79 8.30 -5.67
C ASN A 63 6.54 8.81 -4.93
N THR A 64 6.53 8.83 -3.60
CA THR A 64 5.38 9.27 -2.81
C THR A 64 5.22 10.80 -2.93
N ALA A 65 3.98 11.25 -3.10
CA ALA A 65 3.60 12.66 -3.01
C ALA A 65 2.51 12.87 -1.95
N GLY A 66 2.39 14.08 -1.43
CA GLY A 66 1.37 14.42 -0.42
C GLY A 66 1.97 14.82 0.92
N ALA A 67 1.11 15.29 1.82
CA ALA A 67 1.44 15.84 3.12
C ALA A 67 0.19 15.83 4.02
N ALA A 68 0.34 16.27 5.28
CA ALA A 68 -0.78 16.49 6.20
C ALA A 68 -1.70 15.27 6.36
N GLY A 69 -1.11 14.08 6.43
CA GLY A 69 -1.86 12.85 6.68
C GLY A 69 -2.42 12.15 5.44
N SER A 70 -2.23 12.68 4.24
CA SER A 70 -2.61 12.01 2.99
C SER A 70 -1.43 11.88 2.03
N PHE A 71 -1.15 10.65 1.62
CA PHE A 71 0.03 10.29 0.84
C PHE A 71 -0.37 9.41 -0.35
N ARG A 72 -0.09 9.92 -1.55
CA ARG A 72 -0.30 9.23 -2.83
C ARG A 72 0.97 8.49 -3.24
N MET A 73 0.84 7.19 -3.44
CA MET A 73 1.91 6.28 -3.81
C MET A 73 1.56 5.61 -5.16
N PRO A 74 2.31 5.91 -6.23
CA PRO A 74 2.12 5.29 -7.55
C PRO A 74 2.17 3.76 -7.49
N ILE A 75 1.14 3.06 -7.95
CA ILE A 75 1.19 1.61 -8.10
C ILE A 75 2.04 1.32 -9.34
N THR A 76 3.08 0.50 -9.18
CA THR A 76 4.05 0.17 -10.23
C THR A 76 3.87 -1.25 -10.75
N GLU A 77 3.28 -2.12 -9.94
CA GLU A 77 3.10 -3.53 -10.26
C GLU A 77 1.83 -4.12 -9.65
N ILE A 78 1.30 -5.13 -10.34
CA ILE A 78 0.24 -6.01 -9.84
C ILE A 78 0.65 -7.45 -10.06
N TYR A 79 0.12 -8.34 -9.22
CA TYR A 79 0.31 -9.78 -9.35
C TYR A 79 -1.05 -10.38 -9.61
N LEU A 80 -1.18 -11.13 -10.71
CA LEU A 80 -2.37 -11.89 -11.05
C LEU A 80 -2.19 -13.33 -10.59
N GLY A 81 -3.20 -13.91 -9.96
CA GLY A 81 -3.13 -15.28 -9.49
C GLY A 81 -4.49 -15.90 -9.24
N ALA A 82 -4.49 -17.16 -8.81
CA ALA A 82 -5.71 -17.84 -8.37
C ALA A 82 -6.25 -17.14 -7.11
N SER A 83 -7.29 -16.35 -7.28
CA SER A 83 -8.02 -15.72 -6.18
C SER A 83 -9.31 -16.49 -5.94
N LYS A 84 -9.67 -16.72 -4.68
CA LYS A 84 -10.96 -17.31 -4.30
C LYS A 84 -12.17 -16.42 -4.62
N TYR A 85 -11.91 -15.18 -5.05
CA TYR A 85 -12.92 -14.15 -5.30
C TYR A 85 -13.17 -13.86 -6.79
N THR A 86 -12.41 -14.48 -7.69
CA THR A 86 -12.57 -14.36 -9.14
C THR A 86 -12.57 -15.77 -9.71
N GLY A 87 -13.46 -16.09 -10.64
CA GLY A 87 -13.51 -17.40 -11.28
C GLY A 87 -12.22 -17.78 -12.04
N ILE A 88 -12.34 -18.75 -12.95
CA ILE A 88 -11.23 -19.45 -13.65
C ILE A 88 -10.21 -18.52 -14.37
N GLY A 89 -10.49 -17.22 -14.51
CA GLY A 89 -9.61 -16.20 -15.11
C GLY A 89 -8.58 -15.52 -14.17
N GLY A 90 -8.56 -15.83 -12.88
CA GLY A 90 -7.63 -15.22 -11.92
C GLY A 90 -7.98 -13.77 -11.56
N GLY A 91 -7.49 -13.32 -10.40
CA GLY A 91 -7.73 -11.97 -9.88
C GLY A 91 -6.41 -11.32 -9.49
N VAL A 92 -6.42 -10.01 -9.28
CA VAL A 92 -5.27 -9.34 -8.66
C VAL A 92 -5.16 -9.87 -7.24
N VAL A 93 -4.02 -10.48 -6.94
CA VAL A 93 -3.71 -11.11 -5.65
C VAL A 93 -2.67 -10.33 -4.85
N LYS A 94 -1.97 -9.39 -5.49
CA LYS A 94 -1.11 -8.37 -4.85
C LYS A 94 -1.01 -7.11 -5.71
N GLY A 95 -0.84 -5.96 -5.07
CA GLY A 95 -0.47 -4.68 -5.69
C GLY A 95 0.77 -4.12 -5.01
N GLY A 96 1.68 -3.50 -5.77
CA GLY A 96 2.95 -2.98 -5.26
C GLY A 96 3.21 -1.54 -5.71
N SER A 97 3.70 -0.72 -4.77
CA SER A 97 4.17 0.65 -5.01
C SER A 97 5.67 0.73 -4.74
N ILE A 98 6.45 0.17 -5.67
CA ILE A 98 7.91 0.11 -5.56
C ILE A 98 8.49 1.51 -5.79
N GLY A 99 9.51 1.87 -5.02
CA GLY A 99 10.13 3.20 -5.08
C GLY A 99 9.40 4.28 -4.29
N SER A 100 8.21 4.00 -3.74
CA SER A 100 7.51 4.89 -2.81
C SER A 100 7.96 4.64 -1.37
N ALA A 101 8.08 5.70 -0.57
CA ALA A 101 8.41 5.62 0.84
C ALA A 101 7.71 6.67 1.70
N LEU A 102 7.57 6.36 3.00
CA LEU A 102 7.13 7.24 4.07
C LEU A 102 8.20 7.24 5.16
N GLU A 103 8.74 8.39 5.47
CA GLU A 103 9.68 8.60 6.57
C GLU A 103 8.89 9.08 7.79
N ILE A 104 9.00 8.36 8.90
CA ILE A 104 8.26 8.60 10.14
C ILE A 104 9.28 8.89 11.23
N THR A 105 9.34 10.14 11.69
CA THR A 105 10.42 10.60 12.57
C THR A 105 9.94 11.57 13.63
N ARG A 106 10.64 11.59 14.76
CA ARG A 106 10.54 12.61 15.80
C ARG A 106 11.92 13.03 16.29
N ILE A 107 11.97 14.04 17.14
CA ILE A 107 13.17 14.37 17.92
C ILE A 107 13.08 13.61 19.25
N SER A 108 14.12 12.87 19.59
CA SER A 108 14.28 12.21 20.89
C SER A 108 14.39 13.28 21.99
N GLU A 109 13.54 13.20 23.00
CA GLU A 109 13.58 14.10 24.16
C GLU A 109 14.84 13.85 25.02
N GLU A 110 15.33 12.61 25.04
CA GLU A 110 16.51 12.22 25.82
C GLU A 110 17.82 12.65 25.12
N SER A 111 17.94 12.35 23.81
CA SER A 111 19.20 12.57 23.09
C SER A 111 19.23 13.86 22.25
N GLY A 112 18.08 14.51 22.02
CA GLY A 112 17.95 15.66 21.11
C GLY A 112 18.18 15.31 19.63
N ARG A 113 18.31 14.02 19.30
CA ARG A 113 18.60 13.55 17.94
C ARG A 113 17.33 13.16 17.21
N ARG A 114 17.37 13.23 15.89
CA ARG A 114 16.32 12.67 15.04
C ARG A 114 16.33 11.15 15.13
N ILE A 115 15.18 10.58 15.44
CA ILE A 115 14.93 9.14 15.53
C ILE A 115 13.68 8.78 14.72
N GLY A 116 13.50 7.50 14.41
CA GLY A 116 12.33 6.99 13.71
C GLY A 116 12.66 5.87 12.74
N LEU A 117 11.80 5.71 11.73
CA LEU A 117 11.92 4.66 10.73
C LEU A 117 11.40 5.12 9.37
N THR A 118 11.85 4.45 8.32
CA THR A 118 11.29 4.57 6.97
C THR A 118 10.54 3.30 6.59
N LEU A 119 9.33 3.47 6.06
CA LEU A 119 8.54 2.43 5.40
C LEU A 119 8.65 2.62 3.88
N ALA A 120 9.07 1.60 3.13
CA ALA A 120 9.30 1.72 1.70
C ALA A 120 8.79 0.51 0.91
N ASN A 121 8.69 0.67 -0.42
CA ASN A 121 8.42 -0.43 -1.36
C ASN A 121 7.17 -1.24 -1.02
N PHE A 122 6.07 -0.53 -0.72
CA PHE A 122 4.84 -1.11 -0.19
C PHE A 122 4.24 -2.19 -1.09
N ARG A 123 3.66 -3.23 -0.46
CA ARG A 123 2.89 -4.29 -1.11
C ARG A 123 1.62 -4.60 -0.32
N ILE A 124 0.57 -4.98 -1.03
CA ILE A 124 -0.66 -5.51 -0.42
C ILE A 124 -0.73 -7.02 -0.65
N ASP A 125 -0.87 -7.79 0.41
CA ASP A 125 -1.14 -9.23 0.38
C ASP A 125 -2.62 -9.49 0.68
N TYR A 126 -3.42 -9.69 -0.36
CA TYR A 126 -4.86 -9.90 -0.25
C TYR A 126 -5.27 -11.24 0.37
N HIS A 127 -4.39 -12.25 0.33
CA HIS A 127 -4.67 -13.54 0.95
C HIS A 127 -4.53 -13.45 2.46
N ARG A 128 -3.44 -12.83 2.92
CA ARG A 128 -3.13 -12.67 4.35
C ARG A 128 -3.80 -11.44 4.98
N LYS A 129 -4.36 -10.54 4.15
CA LYS A 129 -4.91 -9.23 4.54
C LYS A 129 -3.88 -8.36 5.26
N LEU A 130 -2.69 -8.29 4.67
CA LEU A 130 -1.56 -7.52 5.20
C LEU A 130 -1.10 -6.45 4.21
N VAL A 131 -0.71 -5.30 4.74
CA VAL A 131 0.16 -4.35 4.05
C VAL A 131 1.58 -4.65 4.48
N LEU A 132 2.46 -4.87 3.51
CA LEU A 132 3.88 -5.14 3.70
C LEU A 132 4.70 -3.93 3.26
N ALA A 133 5.85 -3.71 3.89
CA ALA A 133 6.83 -2.72 3.47
C ALA A 133 8.24 -3.15 3.88
N ASP A 134 9.24 -2.59 3.21
CA ASP A 134 10.60 -2.60 3.72
C ASP A 134 10.70 -1.58 4.87
N VAL A 135 11.14 -2.03 6.04
CA VAL A 135 11.21 -1.22 7.26
C VAL A 135 12.67 -0.94 7.58
N THR A 136 13.05 0.33 7.67
CA THR A 136 14.43 0.73 8.00
C THR A 136 14.42 1.71 9.16
N PRO A 137 14.78 1.27 10.39
CA PRO A 137 15.01 2.18 11.51
C PRO A 137 16.14 3.16 11.20
N TRP A 138 16.09 4.35 11.78
CA TRP A 138 17.13 5.36 11.62
C TRP A 138 18.50 4.82 12.06
N GLY A 139 19.50 4.86 11.18
CA GLY A 139 20.83 4.29 11.44
C GLY A 139 20.85 2.75 11.55
N GLY A 140 19.74 2.08 11.27
CA GLY A 140 19.57 0.63 11.35
C GLY A 140 19.64 -0.06 9.98
N LYS A 141 19.42 -1.37 9.99
CA LYS A 141 19.34 -2.19 8.77
C LYS A 141 17.90 -2.32 8.30
N THR A 142 17.73 -2.37 6.98
CA THR A 142 16.44 -2.64 6.35
C THR A 142 15.99 -4.09 6.62
N VAL A 143 14.73 -4.24 7.04
CA VAL A 143 14.01 -5.51 7.12
C VAL A 143 13.01 -5.55 5.96
N PRO A 144 13.22 -6.41 4.95
CA PRO A 144 12.38 -6.43 3.76
C PRO A 144 11.01 -7.06 4.02
N GLU A 145 9.99 -6.60 3.28
CA GLU A 145 8.63 -7.16 3.26
C GLU A 145 8.00 -7.46 4.63
N GLN A 146 8.30 -6.62 5.63
CA GLN A 146 7.69 -6.76 6.95
C GLN A 146 6.22 -6.37 6.91
N ALA A 147 5.38 -7.14 7.62
CA ALA A 147 3.98 -6.83 7.79
C ALA A 147 3.79 -5.58 8.66
N VAL A 148 3.28 -4.50 8.05
CA VAL A 148 3.04 -3.20 8.70
C VAL A 148 1.63 -3.14 9.25
N TYR A 149 0.63 -3.30 8.39
CA TYR A 149 -0.79 -3.20 8.77
C TYR A 149 -1.55 -4.50 8.51
N THR A 150 -2.51 -4.80 9.38
CA THR A 150 -3.70 -5.59 9.01
C THR A 150 -4.80 -4.64 8.53
N TYR A 151 -5.74 -5.15 7.73
CA TYR A 151 -6.84 -4.34 7.21
C TYR A 151 -8.15 -5.09 7.03
N LYS A 152 -9.23 -4.33 6.88
CA LYS A 152 -10.56 -4.80 6.45
C LYS A 152 -10.84 -4.30 5.04
N VAL A 153 -11.48 -5.13 4.21
CA VAL A 153 -11.93 -4.71 2.88
C VAL A 153 -13.30 -4.07 3.04
N ARG A 154 -13.39 -2.75 2.83
CA ARG A 154 -14.68 -2.03 2.82
C ARG A 154 -15.36 -2.17 1.46
N ARG A 155 -14.56 -2.04 0.40
CA ARG A 155 -14.98 -2.23 -0.98
C ARG A 155 -13.95 -3.10 -1.66
N ALA A 156 -14.37 -4.28 -2.12
CA ALA A 156 -13.53 -5.11 -2.97
C ALA A 156 -13.35 -4.44 -4.33
N MET A 157 -12.21 -4.67 -4.97
CA MET A 157 -11.93 -4.12 -6.29
C MET A 157 -13.05 -4.42 -7.29
N ALA A 158 -13.66 -3.35 -7.79
CA ALA A 158 -14.71 -3.39 -8.79
C ALA A 158 -14.38 -2.44 -9.95
N THR A 159 -14.82 -2.80 -11.14
CA THR A 159 -14.74 -1.92 -12.32
C THR A 159 -15.94 -1.00 -12.32
N GLU A 160 -15.70 0.31 -12.27
CA GLU A 160 -16.76 1.31 -12.17
C GLU A 160 -16.49 2.51 -13.07
N PRO A 161 -17.54 3.14 -13.62
CA PRO A 161 -17.40 4.44 -14.25
C PRO A 161 -17.08 5.50 -13.18
N ASP A 162 -16.03 6.28 -13.39
CA ASP A 162 -15.77 7.46 -12.56
C ASP A 162 -16.68 8.64 -12.93
N ALA A 163 -16.47 9.82 -12.34
CA ALA A 163 -17.29 11.01 -12.59
C ALA A 163 -17.32 11.47 -14.06
N SER A 164 -16.36 11.02 -14.87
CA SER A 164 -16.30 11.27 -16.32
C SER A 164 -16.90 10.13 -17.15
N GLY A 165 -17.41 9.07 -16.51
CA GLY A 165 -17.92 7.87 -17.16
C GLY A 165 -16.85 6.83 -17.51
N LYS A 166 -15.58 7.06 -17.12
CA LYS A 166 -14.46 6.19 -17.47
C LYS A 166 -14.35 4.99 -16.55
N LEU A 167 -14.16 3.80 -17.10
CA LEU A 167 -13.95 2.59 -16.30
C LEU A 167 -12.62 2.64 -15.55
N VAL A 168 -12.71 2.56 -14.23
CA VAL A 168 -11.59 2.50 -13.29
C VAL A 168 -11.76 1.29 -12.38
N LEU A 169 -10.64 0.72 -11.91
CA LEU A 169 -10.66 -0.21 -10.80
C LEU A 169 -10.52 0.61 -9.51
N ASP A 170 -11.49 0.48 -8.61
CA ASP A 170 -11.50 1.20 -7.32
C ASP A 170 -11.64 0.20 -6.18
N GLU A 171 -10.73 0.27 -5.21
CA GLU A 171 -10.72 -0.54 -4.01
C GLU A 171 -10.49 0.34 -2.78
N ARG A 172 -11.12 -0.05 -1.66
CA ARG A 172 -10.97 0.66 -0.39
C ARG A 172 -10.73 -0.32 0.76
N LEU A 173 -9.56 -0.21 1.36
CA LEU A 173 -9.13 -0.91 2.56
C LEU A 173 -9.23 0.06 3.75
N VAL A 174 -9.80 -0.37 4.86
CA VAL A 174 -10.04 0.47 6.04
C VAL A 174 -9.66 -0.29 7.31
N GLY A 175 -9.62 0.41 8.44
CA GLY A 175 -9.34 -0.23 9.72
C GLY A 175 -7.89 -0.69 9.78
N LEU A 176 -6.97 0.17 9.35
CA LEU A 176 -5.55 -0.15 9.31
C LEU A 176 -5.03 -0.25 10.74
N ARG A 177 -4.59 -1.44 11.14
CA ARG A 177 -4.03 -1.68 12.48
C ARG A 177 -2.62 -2.17 12.37
N LEU A 178 -1.68 -1.54 13.08
CA LEU A 178 -0.30 -2.01 13.10
C LEU A 178 -0.26 -3.46 13.58
N THR A 179 0.59 -4.27 12.96
CA THR A 179 0.83 -5.64 13.44
C THR A 179 1.60 -5.59 14.76
N PRO A 180 1.53 -6.62 15.62
CA PRO A 180 2.31 -6.65 16.87
C PRO A 180 3.81 -6.42 16.65
N SER A 181 4.39 -7.04 15.63
CA SER A 181 5.81 -6.85 15.30
C SER A 181 6.12 -5.44 14.79
N MET A 182 5.16 -4.77 14.16
CA MET A 182 5.33 -3.38 13.75
C MET A 182 5.16 -2.41 14.92
N ILE A 183 4.29 -2.71 15.89
CA ILE A 183 4.14 -1.94 17.14
C ILE A 183 5.47 -1.95 17.89
N GLU A 184 6.06 -3.13 18.13
CA GLU A 184 7.37 -3.25 18.79
C GLU A 184 8.45 -2.39 18.10
N ARG A 185 8.50 -2.42 16.76
CA ARG A 185 9.47 -1.62 16.01
C ARG A 185 9.16 -0.13 16.05
N PHE A 186 7.89 0.27 16.00
CA PHE A 186 7.49 1.67 16.14
C PHE A 186 7.92 2.21 17.50
N THR A 187 7.61 1.46 18.56
CA THR A 187 7.97 1.80 19.94
C THR A 187 9.47 1.95 20.11
N GLN A 188 10.25 1.00 19.60
CA GLN A 188 11.72 1.06 19.68
C GLN A 188 12.30 2.21 18.86
N ALA A 189 11.88 2.36 17.59
CA ALA A 189 12.48 3.33 16.68
C ALA A 189 12.12 4.78 16.99
N LEU A 190 10.96 5.01 17.62
CA LEU A 190 10.48 6.33 18.04
C LEU A 190 10.64 6.57 19.55
N GLU A 191 11.32 5.67 20.27
CA GLU A 191 11.53 5.77 21.73
C GLU A 191 10.23 6.11 22.48
N LEU A 192 9.16 5.36 22.17
CA LEU A 192 7.83 5.62 22.74
C LEU A 192 7.71 4.99 24.13
N ASP A 193 7.07 5.72 25.03
CA ASP A 193 6.71 5.26 26.36
C ASP A 193 5.54 4.28 26.35
N GLU A 194 5.35 3.55 27.45
CA GLU A 194 4.35 2.48 27.58
C GLU A 194 2.91 2.97 27.32
N ILE A 195 2.56 4.20 27.72
CA ILE A 195 1.22 4.76 27.46
C ILE A 195 0.99 4.92 25.95
N SER A 196 2.02 5.36 25.22
CA SER A 196 1.94 5.48 23.75
C SER A 196 1.70 4.13 23.07
N VAL A 197 2.22 3.03 23.63
CA VAL A 197 2.00 1.68 23.08
C VAL A 197 0.52 1.32 23.16
N ALA A 198 -0.14 1.54 24.29
CA ALA A 198 -1.57 1.28 24.46
C ALA A 198 -2.44 2.15 23.51
N VAL A 199 -2.05 3.40 23.29
CA VAL A 199 -2.69 4.27 22.30
C VAL A 199 -2.53 3.69 20.90
N ILE A 200 -1.31 3.28 20.52
CA ILE A 200 -1.03 2.69 19.20
C ILE A 200 -1.86 1.43 18.95
N GLU A 201 -1.96 0.53 19.92
CA GLU A 201 -2.73 -0.71 19.81
C GLU A 201 -4.22 -0.46 19.55
N SER A 202 -4.77 0.58 20.19
CA SER A 202 -6.17 0.98 20.07
C SER A 202 -6.46 1.94 18.92
N THR A 203 -5.43 2.46 18.23
CA THR A 203 -5.56 3.39 17.10
C THR A 203 -5.88 2.69 15.77
N ASP A 204 -6.88 3.20 15.05
CA ASP A 204 -7.06 2.93 13.63
C ASP A 204 -6.20 3.92 12.83
N PHE A 205 -5.27 3.42 12.01
CA PHE A 205 -4.39 4.26 11.20
C PHE A 205 -5.03 4.76 9.90
N GLY A 206 -6.33 4.50 9.70
CA GLY A 206 -7.12 5.09 8.62
C GLY A 206 -7.37 4.11 7.47
N GLU A 207 -7.04 4.54 6.25
CA GLU A 207 -7.42 3.81 5.05
C GLU A 207 -6.40 3.88 3.90
N LEU A 208 -6.49 2.89 3.03
CA LEU A 208 -5.82 2.83 1.75
C LEU A 208 -6.86 2.73 0.65
N ARG A 209 -6.79 3.64 -0.33
CA ARG A 209 -7.62 3.60 -1.54
C ARG A 209 -6.76 3.33 -2.77
N GLN A 210 -7.05 2.25 -3.48
CA GLN A 210 -6.39 1.94 -4.75
C GLN A 210 -7.31 2.36 -5.89
N LYS A 211 -6.79 3.19 -6.80
CA LYS A 211 -7.46 3.54 -8.04
C LYS A 211 -6.53 3.23 -9.21
N ILE A 212 -6.96 2.36 -10.10
CA ILE A 212 -6.28 2.04 -11.35
C ILE A 212 -7.14 2.50 -12.51
N ASP A 213 -6.62 3.43 -13.27
CA ASP A 213 -7.21 3.95 -14.49
C ASP A 213 -6.43 3.41 -15.71
N ILE A 214 -7.16 3.03 -16.76
CA ILE A 214 -6.62 2.60 -18.06
C ILE A 214 -5.93 3.74 -18.85
N ALA A 215 -5.91 4.97 -18.34
CA ALA A 215 -5.07 6.04 -18.91
C ALA A 215 -3.58 5.72 -18.78
N LEU A 216 -2.82 6.13 -19.78
CA LEU A 216 -1.36 6.13 -19.72
C LEU A 216 -0.85 7.33 -18.91
N ARG A 217 0.29 7.14 -18.23
CA ARG A 217 1.09 8.20 -17.60
C ARG A 217 2.55 8.10 -18.02
N THR A 218 3.32 9.15 -17.76
CA THR A 218 4.79 9.03 -17.73
C THR A 218 5.18 8.02 -16.64
N PRO A 219 5.94 6.96 -16.98
CA PRO A 219 6.37 5.98 -15.98
C PRO A 219 7.14 6.63 -14.83
N VAL A 220 6.87 6.21 -13.59
CA VAL A 220 7.67 6.62 -12.43
C VAL A 220 8.89 5.72 -12.25
N SER A 221 9.79 6.02 -11.31
CA SER A 221 10.93 5.12 -11.06
C SER A 221 10.44 3.74 -10.60
N ALA A 222 10.90 2.68 -11.25
CA ALA A 222 10.63 1.29 -10.81
C ALA A 222 11.74 0.76 -9.89
N THR A 223 12.77 1.55 -9.62
CA THR A 223 13.88 1.20 -8.72
C THR A 223 13.38 1.19 -7.28
N PRO A 224 13.61 0.10 -6.51
CA PRO A 224 13.28 0.08 -5.08
C PRO A 224 13.90 1.26 -4.35
N TYR A 225 13.11 1.89 -3.47
CA TYR A 225 13.61 2.96 -2.62
C TYR A 225 14.56 2.35 -1.58
N VAL A 226 15.72 2.99 -1.42
CA VAL A 226 16.70 2.66 -0.38
C VAL A 226 16.89 3.92 0.47
N PRO A 227 16.58 3.86 1.77
CA PRO A 227 16.82 4.99 2.68
C PRO A 227 18.31 5.37 2.71
N GLN A 228 18.59 6.67 2.76
CA GLN A 228 19.95 7.21 2.87
C GLN A 228 20.36 7.39 4.33
#